data_AF-A0A0U3TW17-F1
#
_entry.id   AF-A0A0U3TW17-F1
#
_cell.length_a   1.000
_cell.length_b   1.000
_cell.length_c   1.000
_cell.angle_alpha   90.00
_cell.angle_beta   90.00
_cell.angle_gamma   90.00
#
_symmetry.space_group_name_H-M   'P 1'
#
loop_
_entity.id
_entity.type
_entity.pdbx_description
1 polymer ?
#
loop_
_entity_poly.entity_id
_entity_poly.type
_entity_poly.pdbx_seq_one_letter_code
_entity_poly.pdbx_strand_id
1 'polypeptide(L)'
;MDRGKPGSKMHVLSDANGLPLLVGVPAGNTHDSEGLKPMMEGHQTRHDPHRGRYFKPQRLHADKAYDRADLRRWLRGKRIGVRIARKGIESSERLGRRRWVIERTMSWLSGYRRLSPRYERDPRNYLAFLGLAATLCCYKRLIRLTT
;
A
#
# COMPACT_ATOMS: atom_id res chain seq x y z
N MET A 1 8.44 -17.04 -3.93
CA MET A 1 9.55 -16.15 -3.52
C MET A 1 10.43 -16.93 -2.57
N ASP A 2 11.66 -17.18 -2.98
CA ASP A 2 12.67 -17.84 -2.15
C ASP A 2 13.10 -16.88 -1.03
N ARG A 3 12.81 -17.22 0.23
CA ARG A 3 13.06 -16.35 1.39
C ARG A 3 14.55 -16.22 1.73
N GLY A 4 15.41 -17.06 1.14
CA GLY A 4 16.87 -17.01 1.33
C GLY A 4 17.57 -15.98 0.44
N LYS A 5 16.89 -15.38 -0.55
CA LYS A 5 17.51 -14.42 -1.48
C LYS A 5 17.28 -12.97 -1.02
N PRO A 6 18.32 -12.11 -1.01
CA PRO A 6 18.17 -10.71 -0.68
C PRO A 6 17.29 -10.03 -1.74
N GLY A 7 16.14 -9.53 -1.30
CA GLY A 7 15.17 -8.83 -2.13
C GLY A 7 14.43 -7.77 -1.32
N SER A 8 13.62 -6.96 -1.99
CA SER A 8 12.70 -6.02 -1.35
C SER A 8 11.31 -6.16 -1.94
N LYS A 9 10.30 -5.80 -1.16
CA LYS A 9 8.92 -5.75 -1.60
C LYS A 9 8.49 -4.29 -1.72
N MET A 10 7.50 -4.02 -2.56
CA MET A 10 6.79 -2.75 -2.55
C MET A 10 5.57 -2.88 -1.64
N HIS A 11 5.47 -2.02 -0.63
CA HIS A 11 4.25 -1.79 0.14
C HIS A 11 3.59 -0.53 -0.36
N VAL A 12 2.32 -0.62 -0.72
CA VAL A 12 1.55 0.48 -1.30
C VAL A 12 0.24 0.60 -0.54
N LEU A 13 -0.06 1.81 -0.08
CA LEU A 13 -1.39 2.19 0.41
C LEU A 13 -2.00 3.12 -0.65
N SER A 14 -3.15 2.74 -1.17
CA SER A 14 -3.91 3.53 -2.13
C SER A 14 -5.26 3.97 -1.58
N ASP A 15 -5.85 4.97 -2.21
CA ASP A 15 -7.28 5.24 -2.04
C ASP A 15 -8.14 4.16 -2.73
N ALA A 16 -9.46 4.32 -2.70
CA ALA A 16 -10.40 3.40 -3.30
C ALA A 16 -10.37 3.38 -4.85
N ASN A 17 -9.74 4.36 -5.49
CA ASN A 17 -9.62 4.50 -6.94
C ASN A 17 -8.22 4.10 -7.47
N GLY A 18 -7.30 3.76 -6.57
CA GLY A 18 -5.94 3.35 -6.91
C GLY A 18 -4.92 4.49 -6.94
N LEU A 19 -5.24 5.67 -6.42
CA LEU A 19 -4.28 6.75 -6.22
C LEU A 19 -3.31 6.35 -5.09
N PRO A 20 -1.99 6.28 -5.34
CA PRO A 20 -1.03 5.92 -4.31
C PRO A 20 -0.92 7.03 -3.26
N LEU A 21 -1.27 6.73 -2.01
CA LEU A 21 -1.21 7.65 -0.89
C LEU A 21 0.12 7.56 -0.15
N LEU A 22 0.62 6.34 0.05
CA LEU A 22 1.89 6.08 0.72
C LEU A 22 2.56 4.85 0.10
N VAL A 23 3.89 4.88 0.02
CA VAL A 23 4.71 3.79 -0.50
C VAL A 23 5.83 3.47 0.48
N GLY A 24 6.25 2.21 0.52
CA GLY A 24 7.32 1.72 1.37
C GLY A 24 8.06 0.56 0.71
N VAL A 25 9.31 0.34 1.12
CA VAL A 25 10.19 -0.68 0.55
C VAL A 25 10.75 -1.57 1.68
N PRO A 26 9.93 -2.46 2.28
CA PRO A 26 10.44 -3.40 3.27
C PRO A 26 11.36 -4.45 2.63
N ALA A 27 12.18 -5.09 3.48
CA ALA A 27 12.97 -6.23 3.07
C ALA A 27 12.06 -7.39 2.62
N GLY A 28 12.51 -8.18 1.64
CA GLY A 28 11.71 -9.22 1.00
C GLY A 28 11.34 -10.38 1.93
N ASN A 29 12.13 -10.59 2.97
CA ASN A 29 11.85 -11.54 4.05
C ASN A 29 10.87 -11.00 5.10
N THR A 30 10.55 -9.70 5.08
CA THR A 30 9.57 -9.10 5.99
C THR A 30 8.19 -9.68 5.69
N HIS A 31 7.49 -10.11 6.74
CA HIS A 31 6.11 -10.56 6.60
C HIS A 31 5.21 -9.35 6.29
N ASP A 32 4.31 -9.48 5.31
CA ASP A 32 3.53 -8.34 4.79
C ASP A 32 2.71 -7.67 5.89
N SER A 33 2.24 -8.44 6.88
CA SER A 33 1.52 -7.92 8.06
C SER A 33 2.29 -6.86 8.85
N GLU A 34 3.63 -6.94 8.91
CA GLU A 34 4.47 -6.03 9.69
C GLU A 34 4.47 -4.62 9.08
N GLY A 35 4.25 -4.51 7.77
CA GLY A 35 4.18 -3.21 7.12
C GLY A 35 2.83 -2.51 7.23
N LEU A 36 1.79 -3.12 7.80
CA LEU A 36 0.47 -2.48 7.91
C LEU A 36 0.48 -1.30 8.88
N LYS A 37 1.05 -1.48 10.08
CA LYS A 37 1.05 -0.43 11.12
C LYS A 37 1.86 0.80 10.68
N PRO A 38 3.12 0.67 10.20
CA PRO A 38 3.89 1.82 9.75
C PRO A 38 3.21 2.58 8.61
N MET A 39 2.57 1.87 7.67
CA MET A 39 1.86 2.51 6.56
C MET A 39 0.65 3.31 7.03
N MET A 40 -0.12 2.75 7.97
CA MET A 40 -1.31 3.43 8.50
C MET A 40 -0.92 4.61 9.41
N GLU A 41 0.12 4.49 10.22
CA GLU A 41 0.64 5.58 11.04
C GLU A 41 1.21 6.71 10.18
N GLY A 42 2.02 6.37 9.16
CA GLY A 42 2.55 7.35 8.21
C GLY A 42 1.46 8.05 7.38
N HIS A 43 0.31 7.39 7.15
CA HIS A 43 -0.84 8.04 6.55
C HIS A 43 -1.54 9.00 7.52
N GLN A 44 -1.68 8.61 8.79
CA GLN A 44 -2.32 9.43 9.83
C GLN A 44 -1.52 10.67 10.21
N THR A 45 -0.20 10.65 10.08
CA THR A 45 0.64 11.83 10.39
C THR A 45 0.66 12.88 9.29
N ARG A 46 0.10 12.58 8.10
CA ARG A 46 0.07 13.52 6.97
C ARG A 46 -1.03 14.56 7.14
N HIS A 47 -0.75 15.76 6.63
CA HIS A 47 -1.70 16.86 6.56
C HIS A 47 -2.63 16.66 5.37
N ASP A 48 -3.94 16.63 5.63
CA ASP A 48 -4.97 16.76 4.60
C ASP A 48 -5.46 18.21 4.59
N PRO A 49 -5.39 18.94 3.45
CA PRO A 49 -5.81 20.35 3.40
C PRO A 49 -7.26 20.60 3.80
N HIS A 50 -8.15 19.61 3.64
CA HIS A 50 -9.58 19.73 3.93
C HIS A 50 -9.96 19.14 5.29
N ARG A 51 -9.17 18.18 5.79
CA ARG A 51 -9.47 17.41 7.02
C ARG A 51 -8.50 17.68 8.17
N GLY A 52 -7.49 18.53 7.97
CA GLY A 52 -6.49 18.89 8.97
C GLY A 52 -5.38 17.85 9.15
N ARG A 53 -4.61 17.98 10.23
CA ARG A 53 -3.66 16.94 10.67
C ARG A 53 -4.47 15.80 11.30
N TYR A 54 -4.06 14.55 11.07
CA TYR A 54 -4.69 13.35 11.63
C TYR A 54 -5.95 12.83 10.93
N PHE A 55 -5.91 12.75 9.61
CA PHE A 55 -6.93 12.02 8.86
C PHE A 55 -6.82 10.50 9.09
N LYS A 56 -7.96 9.84 9.32
CA LYS A 56 -8.06 8.37 9.40
C LYS A 56 -9.09 7.83 8.40
N PRO A 57 -8.80 6.71 7.73
CA PRO A 57 -9.77 6.08 6.85
C PRO A 57 -10.90 5.45 7.65
N GLN A 58 -12.13 5.50 7.12
CA GLN A 58 -13.26 4.79 7.72
C GLN A 58 -13.12 3.27 7.61
N ARG A 59 -12.50 2.78 6.53
CA ARG A 59 -12.35 1.35 6.26
C ARG A 59 -11.04 1.07 5.52
N LEU A 60 -10.28 0.09 6.01
CA LEU A 60 -9.09 -0.46 5.36
C LEU A 60 -9.44 -1.78 4.67
N HIS A 61 -9.00 -1.91 3.42
CA HIS A 61 -9.00 -3.15 2.67
C HIS A 61 -7.57 -3.67 2.59
N ALA A 62 -7.36 -4.95 2.91
CA ALA A 62 -6.06 -5.57 2.76
C ALA A 62 -6.22 -7.05 2.37
N ASP A 63 -5.13 -7.61 1.84
CA ASP A 63 -5.09 -9.01 1.41
C ASP A 63 -5.25 -9.97 2.60
N LYS A 64 -5.63 -11.21 2.30
CA LYS A 64 -5.75 -12.31 3.27
C LYS A 64 -4.44 -12.54 4.06
N ALA A 65 -3.28 -12.25 3.50
CA ALA A 65 -1.99 -12.30 4.21
C ALA A 65 -1.93 -11.38 5.47
N TYR A 66 -2.80 -10.37 5.54
CA TYR A 66 -2.91 -9.45 6.67
C TYR A 66 -3.89 -9.92 7.76
N ASP A 67 -4.47 -11.11 7.63
CA ASP A 67 -5.43 -11.65 8.59
C ASP A 67 -4.73 -12.10 9.88
N ARG A 68 -4.47 -11.15 10.79
CA ARG A 68 -4.00 -11.43 12.14
C ARG A 68 -4.86 -10.73 13.19
N ALA A 69 -5.07 -11.41 14.32
CA ALA A 69 -5.92 -10.93 15.40
C ALA A 69 -5.41 -9.63 16.04
N ASP A 70 -4.09 -9.48 16.17
CA ASP A 70 -3.43 -8.28 16.69
C ASP A 70 -3.64 -7.07 15.78
N LEU A 71 -3.50 -7.23 14.46
CA LEU A 71 -3.79 -6.16 13.49
C LEU A 71 -5.25 -5.74 13.52
N ARG A 72 -6.18 -6.70 13.60
CA ARG A 72 -7.62 -6.42 13.72
C ARG A 72 -7.92 -5.66 15.01
N ARG A 73 -7.36 -6.07 16.16
CA ARG A 73 -7.51 -5.35 17.43
C ARG A 73 -6.97 -3.93 17.35
N TRP A 74 -5.78 -3.75 16.78
CA TRP A 74 -5.14 -2.45 16.62
C TRP A 74 -5.96 -1.49 15.74
N LEU A 75 -6.46 -1.96 14.59
CA LEU A 75 -7.32 -1.16 13.70
C LEU A 75 -8.66 -0.80 14.37
N ARG A 76 -9.27 -1.73 15.12
CA ARG A 76 -10.49 -1.45 15.91
C ARG A 76 -10.24 -0.39 16.99
N GLY A 77 -9.10 -0.45 17.69
CA GLY A 77 -8.70 0.57 18.66
C GLY A 77 -8.62 1.97 18.05
N LYS A 78 -8.21 2.06 16.77
CA LYS A 78 -8.20 3.33 16.00
C LYS A 78 -9.56 3.71 15.39
N ARG A 79 -10.61 2.92 15.63
CA ARG A 79 -11.95 3.05 15.03
C ARG A 79 -11.93 2.98 13.50
N ILE A 80 -11.10 2.10 12.94
CA ILE A 80 -11.00 1.84 11.49
C ILE A 80 -11.65 0.49 11.19
N GLY A 81 -12.66 0.49 10.32
CA GLY A 81 -13.27 -0.74 9.83
C GLY A 81 -12.29 -1.57 9.02
N VAL A 82 -12.35 -2.90 9.11
CA VAL A 82 -11.39 -3.79 8.43
C VAL A 82 -12.12 -4.74 7.51
N ARG A 83 -11.70 -4.78 6.24
CA ARG A 83 -12.14 -5.77 5.26
C ARG A 83 -10.93 -6.58 4.79
N ILE A 84 -10.65 -7.62 5.57
CA ILE A 84 -9.62 -8.64 5.31
C ILE A 84 -10.33 -10.00 5.36
N ALA A 85 -10.16 -10.82 4.32
CA ALA A 85 -10.74 -12.16 4.32
C ALA A 85 -10.06 -13.03 5.37
N ARG A 86 -10.85 -13.80 6.12
CA ARG A 86 -10.35 -14.70 7.16
C ARG A 86 -9.60 -15.88 6.57
N LYS A 87 -8.40 -16.15 7.08
CA LYS A 87 -7.58 -17.31 6.72
C LYS A 87 -8.33 -18.60 7.07
N GLY A 88 -8.36 -19.55 6.13
CA GLY A 88 -9.06 -20.84 6.30
C GLY A 88 -10.59 -20.81 6.28
N ILE A 89 -11.24 -19.65 6.27
CA ILE A 89 -12.71 -19.54 6.36
C ILE A 89 -13.33 -18.94 5.09
N GLU A 90 -12.78 -17.81 4.61
CA GLU A 90 -13.40 -17.08 3.50
C GLU A 90 -12.67 -17.31 2.18
N SER A 91 -13.45 -17.51 1.10
CA SER A 91 -12.96 -17.51 -0.29
C SER A 91 -12.28 -16.18 -0.63
N SER A 92 -11.17 -16.25 -1.36
CA SER A 92 -10.44 -15.08 -1.86
C SER A 92 -11.15 -14.37 -3.02
N GLU A 93 -12.19 -14.95 -3.62
CA GLU A 93 -12.88 -14.37 -4.79
C GLU A 93 -13.54 -13.02 -4.47
N ARG A 94 -14.12 -12.90 -3.26
CA ARG A 94 -14.74 -11.63 -2.80
C ARG A 94 -13.71 -10.51 -2.57
N LEU A 95 -12.44 -10.84 -2.38
CA LEU A 95 -11.35 -9.85 -2.34
C LEU A 95 -11.04 -9.30 -3.73
N GLY A 96 -11.19 -10.12 -4.79
CA GLY A 96 -10.87 -9.77 -6.18
C GLY A 96 -11.46 -8.44 -6.64
N ARG A 97 -12.73 -8.16 -6.26
CA ARG A 97 -13.44 -6.92 -6.63
C ARG A 97 -12.75 -5.63 -6.18
N ARG A 98 -11.96 -5.66 -5.12
CA ARG A 98 -11.18 -4.50 -4.65
C ARG A 98 -9.67 -4.70 -4.77
N ARG A 99 -9.22 -5.95 -4.90
CA ARG A 99 -7.82 -6.31 -5.11
C ARG A 99 -7.31 -5.80 -6.46
N TRP A 100 -8.14 -5.78 -7.50
CA TRP A 100 -7.73 -5.24 -8.79
C TRP A 100 -7.24 -3.79 -8.70
N VAL A 101 -7.81 -2.98 -7.79
CA VAL A 101 -7.44 -1.56 -7.62
C VAL A 101 -5.98 -1.45 -7.22
N ILE A 102 -5.56 -2.16 -6.17
CA ILE A 102 -4.18 -2.11 -5.69
C ILE A 102 -3.21 -2.78 -6.68
N GLU A 103 -3.64 -3.86 -7.35
CA GLU A 103 -2.83 -4.51 -8.38
C GLU A 103 -2.61 -3.59 -9.59
N ARG A 104 -3.62 -2.82 -9.99
CA ARG A 104 -3.50 -1.80 -11.03
C ARG A 104 -2.54 -0.69 -10.61
N THR A 105 -2.65 -0.19 -9.37
CA THR A 105 -1.71 0.80 -8.84
C THR A 105 -0.27 0.27 -8.85
N MET A 106 -0.07 -0.96 -8.40
CA MET A 106 1.24 -1.61 -8.44
C MET A 106 1.76 -1.76 -9.87
N SER A 107 0.89 -2.13 -10.83
CA SER A 107 1.23 -2.20 -12.26
C SER A 107 1.70 -0.85 -12.80
N TRP A 108 0.99 0.24 -12.49
CA TRP A 108 1.41 1.60 -12.87
C TRP A 108 2.78 1.98 -12.30
N LEU A 109 3.04 1.65 -11.03
CA LEU A 109 4.34 1.91 -10.40
C LEU A 109 5.45 1.05 -11.03
N SER A 110 5.21 -0.25 -11.24
CA SER A 110 6.19 -1.14 -11.86
C SER A 110 6.42 -0.87 -13.35
N GLY A 111 5.53 -0.12 -14.01
CA GLY A 111 5.68 0.26 -15.42
C GLY A 111 6.80 1.28 -15.68
N TYR A 112 7.31 1.94 -14.63
CA TYR A 112 8.45 2.83 -14.77
C TYR A 112 9.76 2.03 -14.83
N ARG A 113 10.54 2.23 -15.91
CA ARG A 113 11.79 1.49 -16.19
C ARG A 113 12.77 1.40 -15.02
N ARG A 114 12.89 2.46 -14.20
CA ARG A 114 13.79 2.45 -13.02
C ARG A 114 13.31 1.53 -11.89
N LEU A 115 12.03 1.17 -11.87
CA LEU A 115 11.41 0.33 -10.85
C LEU A 115 11.32 -1.14 -11.26
N SER A 116 11.43 -1.45 -12.54
CA SER A 116 11.35 -2.82 -13.08
C SER A 116 12.29 -3.05 -14.26
N PRO A 117 13.29 -3.95 -14.15
CA PRO A 117 13.75 -4.64 -12.93
C PRO A 117 14.48 -3.67 -11.96
N ARG A 118 14.63 -4.07 -10.70
CA ARG A 118 15.32 -3.23 -9.70
C ARG A 118 16.82 -3.17 -9.98
N TYR A 119 17.28 -2.04 -10.53
CA TYR A 119 18.71 -1.73 -10.68
C TYR A 119 19.31 -1.06 -9.44
N GLU A 120 18.49 -0.38 -8.65
CA GLU A 120 18.94 0.39 -7.49
C GLU A 120 19.31 -0.53 -6.32
N ARG A 121 20.62 -0.62 -6.01
CA ARG A 121 21.13 -1.41 -4.88
C ARG A 121 20.75 -0.80 -3.53
N ASP A 122 20.86 0.53 -3.39
CA ASP A 122 20.48 1.23 -2.17
C ASP A 122 18.94 1.31 -2.05
N PRO A 123 18.33 0.80 -0.97
CA PRO A 123 16.88 0.88 -0.76
C PRO A 123 16.35 2.32 -0.67
N ARG A 124 17.16 3.28 -0.24
CA ARG A 124 16.78 4.71 -0.17
C ARG A 124 16.58 5.29 -1.57
N ASN A 125 17.47 4.97 -2.50
CA ASN A 125 17.33 5.37 -3.91
C ASN A 125 16.09 4.73 -4.53
N TYR A 126 15.88 3.43 -4.29
CA TYR A 126 14.69 2.75 -4.79
C TYR A 126 13.40 3.36 -4.22
N LEU A 127 13.36 3.67 -2.92
CA LEU A 127 12.24 4.36 -2.29
C LEU A 127 12.01 5.76 -2.87
N ALA A 128 13.09 6.52 -3.16
CA ALA A 128 12.98 7.83 -3.79
C ALA A 128 12.36 7.73 -5.20
N PHE A 129 12.80 6.79 -6.03
CA PHE A 129 12.18 6.56 -7.35
C PHE A 129 10.74 6.07 -7.25
N LEU A 130 10.43 5.24 -6.25
CA LEU A 130 9.06 4.81 -6.00
C LEU A 130 8.16 5.98 -5.60
N GLY A 131 8.68 6.91 -4.80
CA GLY A 131 8.03 8.17 -4.47
C GLY A 131 7.80 9.04 -5.71
N LEU A 132 8.81 9.20 -6.57
CA LEU A 132 8.67 9.94 -7.83
C LEU A 132 7.60 9.31 -8.76
N ALA A 133 7.59 7.99 -8.89
CA ALA A 133 6.57 7.28 -9.65
C ALA A 133 5.16 7.51 -9.08
N ALA A 134 5.00 7.44 -7.76
CA ALA A 134 3.73 7.73 -7.11
C ALA A 134 3.28 9.18 -7.36
N THR A 135 4.18 10.15 -7.26
CA THR A 135 3.90 11.56 -7.59
C THR A 135 3.45 11.74 -9.04
N LEU A 136 4.13 11.09 -10.00
CA LEU A 136 3.75 11.14 -11.41
C LEU A 136 2.38 10.49 -11.67
N CYS A 137 2.05 9.39 -10.98
CA CYS A 137 0.70 8.80 -11.03
C CYS A 137 -0.35 9.79 -10.54
N CYS A 138 -0.10 10.47 -9.42
CA CYS A 138 -0.99 11.50 -8.89
C CYS A 138 -1.15 12.69 -9.85
N TYR A 139 -0.05 13.18 -10.42
CA TYR A 139 -0.05 14.27 -11.38
C TYR A 139 -0.85 13.95 -12.66
N LYS A 140 -0.62 12.76 -13.25
CA LYS A 140 -1.39 12.29 -14.40
C LYS A 140 -2.89 12.18 -14.11
N ARG A 141 -3.24 11.78 -12.88
CA ARG A 141 -4.65 11.72 -12.44
C ARG A 141 -5.24 13.13 -12.30
N LEU A 142 -4.49 14.06 -11.72
CA LEU A 142 -4.90 15.45 -11.56
C LEU A 142 -5.23 16.08 -12.91
N ILE A 143 -4.32 15.98 -13.89
CA ILE A 143 -4.54 16.52 -15.24
C ILE A 143 -5.88 16.03 -15.83
N ARG A 144 -6.15 14.72 -15.73
CA ARG A 144 -7.39 14.12 -16.24
C ARG A 144 -8.67 14.55 -15.52
N LEU A 145 -8.56 15.15 -14.33
CA LEU A 145 -9.72 15.65 -13.58
C LEU A 145 -9.95 17.15 -13.84
N THR A 146 -8.90 17.87 -14.24
CA THR A 146 -8.93 19.33 -14.46
C THR A 146 -9.04 19.73 -15.92
N THR A 147 -8.87 18.78 -16.85
CA THR A 147 -9.01 18.95 -18.30
C THR A 147 -10.18 18.10 -18.78
#